data_AF-A0A813WFN4-F1
#
_entry.id   AF-A0A813WFN4-F1
#
_cell.length_a   1.000
_cell.length_b   1.000
_cell.length_c   1.000
_cell.angle_alpha   90.00
_cell.angle_beta   90.00
_cell.angle_gamma   90.00
#
_symmetry.space_group_name_H-M   'P 1'
#
loop_
_entity.id
_entity.type
_entity.pdbx_description
1 polymer ?
#
loop_
_entity_poly.entity_id
_entity_poly.type
_entity_poly.pdbx_seq_one_letter_code
_entity_poly.pdbx_strand_id
1 'polypeptide(L)'
;MTEKRIADQRPWKEEIFGCCSDMNICCYGCFCTACLFGENVRTANPDASFCGACCFYCLTEGGCCCLVHKPARRRFREAYGLEEGHGAASDLYASWFCSPCGICQEAREIKIRGNPPTAVIGGLPGNQPKTTVPATGALVTQP
;
A
#
# COMPACT_ATOMS: atom_id res chain seq x y z
N MET A 1 10.86 21.04 -27.44
CA MET A 1 11.48 20.83 -26.12
C MET A 1 10.33 20.57 -25.17
N THR A 2 9.95 19.31 -25.01
CA THR A 2 8.70 18.90 -24.36
C THR A 2 8.84 19.07 -22.87
N GLU A 3 8.15 20.07 -22.30
CA GLU A 3 7.93 20.21 -20.86
C GLU A 3 7.25 18.94 -20.35
N LYS A 4 8.05 17.99 -19.85
CA LYS A 4 7.54 16.96 -18.96
C LYS A 4 7.03 17.71 -17.75
N ARG A 5 5.70 17.88 -17.68
CA ARG A 5 4.98 18.30 -16.49
C ARG A 5 5.54 17.44 -15.35
N ILE A 6 6.36 18.04 -14.49
CA ILE A 6 6.72 17.46 -13.20
C ILE A 6 5.37 17.40 -12.50
N ALA A 7 4.67 16.27 -12.62
CA ALA A 7 3.64 15.93 -11.67
C ALA A 7 4.31 16.12 -10.31
N ASP A 8 3.76 16.98 -9.47
CA ASP A 8 4.19 17.25 -8.10
C ASP A 8 4.36 15.91 -7.37
N GLN A 9 5.56 15.32 -7.51
CA GLN A 9 5.83 14.01 -6.95
C GLN A 9 5.98 14.26 -5.45
N ARG A 10 5.18 13.55 -4.65
CA ARG A 10 5.17 13.76 -3.19
C ARG A 10 6.11 12.77 -2.52
N PRO A 11 6.96 13.19 -1.57
CA PRO A 11 7.78 12.25 -0.82
C PRO A 11 6.90 11.31 0.02
N TRP A 12 7.45 10.16 0.39
CA TRP A 12 6.89 9.33 1.46
C TRP A 12 6.85 10.16 2.74
N LYS A 13 5.72 10.13 3.45
CA LYS A 13 5.58 10.68 4.81
C LYS A 13 6.05 9.66 5.85
N GLU A 14 5.92 8.38 5.52
CA GLU A 14 6.25 7.27 6.39
C GLU A 14 7.58 6.64 6.01
N GLU A 15 8.38 6.28 7.01
CA GLU A 15 9.62 5.55 6.81
C GLU A 15 9.37 4.04 6.72
N ILE A 16 10.21 3.32 5.97
CA ILE A 16 10.08 1.86 5.78
C ILE A 16 10.16 1.11 7.13
N PHE A 17 11.05 1.55 8.04
CA PHE A 17 11.24 0.93 9.35
C PHE A 17 10.38 1.53 10.47
N GLY A 18 9.37 2.33 10.12
CA GLY A 18 8.40 2.87 11.07
C GLY A 18 7.22 1.95 11.38
N CYS A 19 7.29 0.64 11.13
CA CYS A 19 6.13 -0.26 11.30
C CYS A 19 5.56 -0.22 12.73
N CYS A 20 6.41 -0.15 13.75
CA CYS A 20 6.00 -0.04 15.15
C CYS A 20 5.39 1.32 15.53
N SER A 21 5.45 2.33 14.66
CA SER A 21 4.78 3.62 14.88
C SER A 21 3.26 3.51 14.86
N ASP A 22 2.71 2.45 14.24
CA ASP A 22 1.30 2.08 14.33
C ASP A 22 1.19 0.58 14.67
N MET A 23 1.01 0.28 15.96
CA MET A 23 1.02 -1.09 16.46
C MET A 23 -0.12 -1.95 15.88
N ASN A 24 -1.25 -1.35 15.51
CA ASN A 24 -2.35 -2.09 14.89
C ASN A 24 -1.94 -2.57 13.49
N ILE A 25 -1.35 -1.67 12.69
CA ILE A 25 -0.82 -2.02 11.37
C ILE A 25 0.36 -2.98 11.49
N CYS A 26 1.25 -2.79 12.49
CA CYS A 26 2.36 -3.69 12.76
C CYS A 26 1.89 -5.11 13.04
N CYS A 27 0.98 -5.29 14.01
CA CYS A 27 0.43 -6.60 14.34
C CYS A 27 -0.31 -7.20 13.15
N TYR A 28 -1.14 -6.43 12.45
CA TYR A 28 -1.85 -6.95 11.28
C TYR A 28 -0.91 -7.36 10.14
N GLY A 29 0.13 -6.57 9.87
CA GLY A 29 1.17 -6.90 8.90
C GLY A 29 2.08 -8.05 9.32
N CYS A 30 2.22 -8.34 10.61
CA CYS A 30 2.97 -9.51 11.10
C CYS A 30 2.15 -10.80 11.06
N PHE A 31 0.86 -10.74 11.39
CA PHE A 31 0.00 -11.93 11.52
C PHE A 31 -0.82 -12.23 10.26
N CYS A 32 -1.13 -11.24 9.43
CA CYS A 32 -1.70 -11.43 8.10
C CYS A 32 -1.17 -10.42 7.08
N THR A 33 0.11 -10.53 6.73
CA THR A 33 0.76 -9.73 5.69
C THR A 33 -0.02 -9.74 4.36
N ALA A 34 -0.50 -10.92 3.95
CA ALA A 34 -1.24 -11.08 2.70
C ALA A 34 -2.59 -10.34 2.69
N CYS A 35 -3.31 -10.34 3.82
CA CYS A 35 -4.55 -9.59 3.95
C CYS A 35 -4.27 -8.09 3.83
N LEU A 36 -3.27 -7.60 4.57
CA LEU A 36 -2.87 -6.19 4.55
C LEU A 36 -2.43 -5.75 3.14
N PHE A 37 -1.65 -6.60 2.47
CA PHE A 37 -1.26 -6.38 1.07
C PHE A 37 -2.47 -6.27 0.14
N GLY A 38 -3.42 -7.21 0.23
CA GLY A 38 -4.62 -7.19 -0.59
C GLY A 38 -5.47 -5.94 -0.36
N GLU A 39 -5.54 -5.47 0.89
CA GLU A 39 -6.26 -4.25 1.25
C GLU A 39 -5.58 -3.00 0.70
N ASN A 40 -4.24 -2.93 0.77
CA ASN A 40 -3.47 -1.85 0.16
C ASN A 40 -3.68 -1.80 -1.35
N VAL A 41 -3.59 -2.96 -2.03
CA VAL A 41 -3.78 -3.06 -3.49
C VAL A 41 -5.18 -2.61 -3.90
N ARG A 42 -6.23 -3.08 -3.22
CA ARG A 42 -7.61 -2.67 -3.49
C ARG A 42 -7.83 -1.18 -3.23
N THR A 43 -7.18 -0.62 -2.21
CA THR A 43 -7.33 0.80 -1.89
C THR A 43 -6.63 1.67 -2.93
N ALA A 44 -5.44 1.27 -3.36
CA ALA A 44 -4.69 1.97 -4.42
C ALA A 44 -5.33 1.80 -5.81
N ASN A 45 -6.04 0.70 -6.05
CA ASN A 45 -6.78 0.42 -7.27
C ASN A 45 -8.13 -0.25 -6.94
N PRO A 46 -9.24 0.51 -6.90
CA PRO A 46 -10.57 -0.01 -6.57
C PRO A 46 -11.06 -1.16 -7.45
N ASP A 47 -10.56 -1.27 -8.69
CA ASP A 47 -10.91 -2.35 -9.62
C ASP A 47 -10.13 -3.64 -9.34
N ALA A 48 -9.10 -3.60 -8.48
CA ALA A 48 -8.31 -4.76 -8.12
C ALA A 48 -9.03 -5.65 -7.10
N SER A 49 -8.99 -6.97 -7.33
CA SER A 49 -9.55 -7.95 -6.41
C SER A 49 -8.69 -8.08 -5.15
N PHE A 50 -9.28 -7.77 -3.98
CA PHE A 50 -8.69 -8.03 -2.67
C PHE A 50 -8.28 -9.52 -2.54
N CYS A 51 -9.20 -10.43 -2.83
CA CYS A 51 -8.97 -11.86 -2.70
C CYS A 51 -7.88 -12.33 -3.65
N GLY A 52 -7.89 -11.84 -4.90
CA GLY A 52 -6.85 -12.14 -5.88
C GLY A 52 -5.46 -11.69 -5.42
N ALA A 53 -5.33 -10.45 -4.94
CA ALA A 53 -4.07 -9.93 -4.43
C ALA A 53 -3.58 -10.66 -3.16
N CYS A 54 -4.48 -10.93 -2.21
CA CYS A 54 -4.19 -11.68 -0.99
C CYS A 54 -3.73 -13.11 -1.30
N CYS A 55 -4.50 -13.87 -2.08
CA CYS A 55 -4.14 -15.24 -2.45
C CYS A 55 -2.84 -15.29 -3.25
N PHE A 56 -2.63 -14.37 -4.18
CA PHE A 56 -1.40 -14.33 -4.97
C PHE A 56 -0.18 -14.00 -4.11
N TYR A 57 -0.33 -13.11 -3.13
CA TYR A 57 0.74 -12.85 -2.16
C TYR A 57 1.04 -14.10 -1.31
N CYS A 58 0.02 -14.77 -0.75
CA CYS A 58 0.17 -16.03 0.01
C CYS A 58 0.96 -17.11 -0.77
N LEU A 59 0.69 -17.27 -2.07
CA LEU A 59 1.38 -18.24 -2.92
C LEU A 59 2.88 -17.93 -3.08
N THR A 60 3.28 -16.69 -2.83
CA THR A 60 4.66 -16.22 -3.02
C THR A 60 5.42 -15.97 -1.72
N GLU A 61 4.79 -16.14 -0.56
CA GLU A 61 5.41 -15.98 0.78
C GLU A 61 6.65 -16.88 0.98
N GLY A 62 6.74 -18.01 0.26
CA GLY A 62 7.89 -18.94 0.31
C GLY A 62 9.21 -18.44 -0.30
N GLY A 63 9.40 -17.12 -0.45
CA GLY A 63 10.65 -16.52 -0.94
C GLY A 63 10.54 -15.76 -2.26
N CYS A 64 9.34 -15.67 -2.86
CA CYS A 64 9.11 -14.96 -4.12
C CYS A 64 8.17 -13.76 -3.98
N CYS A 65 7.82 -13.36 -2.75
CA CYS A 65 6.88 -12.28 -2.48
C CYS A 65 7.32 -10.95 -3.11
N CYS A 66 8.62 -10.76 -3.32
CA CYS A 66 9.17 -9.60 -3.99
C CYS A 66 8.72 -9.46 -5.46
N LEU A 67 8.40 -10.57 -6.15
CA LEU A 67 7.88 -10.54 -7.52
C LEU A 67 6.47 -9.95 -7.60
N VAL A 68 5.71 -10.06 -6.50
CA VAL A 68 4.35 -9.54 -6.38
C VAL A 68 4.35 -8.14 -5.77
N HIS A 69 5.16 -7.95 -4.72
CA HIS A 69 5.18 -6.69 -3.98
C HIS A 69 5.79 -5.55 -4.80
N LYS A 70 6.87 -5.78 -5.57
CA LYS A 70 7.49 -4.74 -6.41
C LYS A 70 6.52 -4.07 -7.39
N PRO A 71 5.83 -4.82 -8.28
CA PRO A 71 4.92 -4.19 -9.22
C PRO A 71 3.72 -3.55 -8.52
N ALA A 72 3.24 -4.13 -7.41
CA ALA A 72 2.16 -3.53 -6.61
C ALA A 72 2.59 -2.21 -5.97
N ARG A 73 3.79 -2.15 -5.39
CA ARG A 73 4.38 -0.94 -4.82
C ARG A 73 4.62 0.15 -5.86
N ARG A 74 5.06 -0.23 -7.07
CA ARG A 74 5.15 0.70 -8.20
C ARG A 74 3.78 1.31 -8.54
N ARG A 75 2.74 0.47 -8.64
CA ARG A 75 1.36 0.94 -8.89
C ARG A 75 0.83 1.80 -7.75
N PHE A 76 1.16 1.47 -6.51
CA PHE A 76 0.84 2.28 -5.34
C PHE A 76 1.43 3.68 -5.47
N ARG A 77 2.71 3.77 -5.82
CA ARG A 77 3.40 5.04 -6.05
C ARG A 77 2.76 5.85 -7.18
N GLU A 78 2.37 5.19 -8.27
CA GLU A 78 1.63 5.83 -9.38
C GLU A 78 0.25 6.34 -8.93
N ALA A 79 -0.50 5.55 -8.17
CA ALA A 79 -1.83 5.92 -7.68
C ALA A 79 -1.79 7.13 -6.73
N TYR A 80 -0.73 7.27 -5.93
CA TYR A 80 -0.57 8.35 -4.96
C TYR A 80 0.36 9.50 -5.43
N GLY A 81 0.88 9.42 -6.65
CA GLY A 81 1.82 10.40 -7.20
C GLY A 81 3.10 10.56 -6.36
N LEU A 82 3.67 9.45 -5.87
CA LEU A 82 4.83 9.48 -4.96
C LEU A 82 6.17 9.58 -5.71
N GLU A 83 7.13 10.33 -5.15
CA GLU A 83 8.50 10.46 -5.66
C GLU A 83 9.24 9.13 -5.65
N GLU A 84 9.93 8.82 -6.75
CA GLU A 84 10.80 7.64 -6.84
C GLU A 84 11.94 7.64 -5.82
N GLY A 85 12.14 8.71 -5.04
CA GLY A 85 12.95 8.72 -3.81
C GLY A 85 14.28 7.95 -3.96
N HIS A 86 14.59 7.07 -2.99
CA HIS A 86 15.75 6.16 -3.01
C HIS A 86 15.75 5.10 -4.14
N GLY A 87 14.89 5.25 -5.15
CA GLY A 87 14.83 4.48 -6.39
C GLY A 87 14.43 3.01 -6.21
N ALA A 88 14.62 2.26 -7.30
CA ALA A 88 14.43 0.81 -7.35
C ALA A 88 15.24 0.04 -6.29
N ALA A 89 16.30 0.63 -5.74
CA ALA A 89 17.13 0.03 -4.69
C ALA A 89 16.41 -0.06 -3.34
N SER A 90 15.66 1.00 -2.97
CA SER A 90 14.83 0.97 -1.75
C SER A 90 13.65 0.03 -1.90
N ASP A 91 13.06 -0.06 -3.09
CA ASP A 91 12.01 -1.06 -3.39
C ASP A 91 12.58 -2.49 -3.47
N LEU A 92 13.85 -2.65 -3.85
CA LEU A 92 14.60 -3.91 -3.72
C LEU A 92 14.75 -4.33 -2.28
N TYR A 93 15.22 -3.42 -1.44
CA TYR A 93 15.45 -3.68 -0.03
C TYR A 93 14.14 -3.90 0.75
N ALA A 94 13.11 -3.07 0.50
CA ALA A 94 11.81 -3.19 1.13
C ALA A 94 11.13 -4.53 0.81
N SER A 95 11.17 -4.99 -0.45
CA SER A 95 10.54 -6.27 -0.80
C SER A 95 11.40 -7.50 -0.48
N TRP A 96 12.72 -7.39 -0.38
CA TRP A 96 13.61 -8.55 -0.19
C TRP A 96 14.00 -8.78 1.27
N PHE A 97 14.24 -7.71 2.03
CA PHE A 97 14.73 -7.81 3.41
C PHE A 97 13.59 -7.76 4.44
N CYS A 98 12.54 -6.96 4.20
CA CYS A 98 11.36 -6.93 5.07
C CYS A 98 10.09 -6.52 4.29
N SER A 99 9.55 -7.43 3.48
CA SER A 99 8.27 -7.22 2.76
C SER A 99 7.14 -6.73 3.70
N PRO A 100 6.97 -7.28 4.93
CA PRO A 100 5.98 -6.78 5.87
C PRO A 100 6.15 -5.30 6.22
N CYS A 101 7.39 -4.83 6.40
CA CYS A 101 7.68 -3.43 6.72
C CYS A 101 7.24 -2.49 5.58
N GLY A 102 7.51 -2.86 4.33
CA GLY A 102 7.09 -2.10 3.16
C GLY A 102 5.56 -2.06 2.99
N ILE A 103 4.88 -3.17 3.25
CA ILE A 103 3.41 -3.27 3.22
C ILE A 103 2.79 -2.46 4.37
N CYS A 104 3.38 -2.48 5.56
CA CYS A 104 2.99 -1.63 6.67
C CYS A 104 3.18 -0.14 6.37
N GLN A 105 4.26 0.23 5.67
CA GLN A 105 4.49 1.62 5.24
C GLN A 105 3.36 2.08 4.29
N GLU A 106 3.00 1.27 3.30
CA GLU A 106 1.88 1.56 2.38
C GLU A 106 0.55 1.73 3.13
N ALA A 107 0.27 0.86 4.11
CA ALA A 107 -0.93 0.97 4.93
C ALA A 107 -0.97 2.27 5.76
N ARG A 108 0.18 2.70 6.31
CA ARG A 108 0.27 3.98 7.04
C ARG A 108 0.12 5.18 6.11
N GLU A 109 0.66 5.12 4.89
CA GLU A 109 0.42 6.15 3.88
C GLU A 109 -1.04 6.25 3.48
N ILE A 110 -1.73 5.12 3.28
CA ILE A 110 -3.18 5.09 3.04
C ILE A 110 -3.91 5.76 4.21
N LYS A 111 -3.53 5.44 5.44
CA LYS A 111 -4.15 6.02 6.64
C LYS A 111 -3.99 7.55 6.69
N ILE A 112 -2.85 8.09 6.25
CA ILE A 112 -2.58 9.53 6.26
C ILE A 112 -3.19 10.25 5.05
N ARG A 113 -3.21 9.61 3.88
CA ARG A 113 -3.62 10.23 2.61
C ARG A 113 -5.06 9.96 2.22
N GLY A 114 -5.66 8.89 2.74
CA GLY A 114 -6.95 8.36 2.29
C GLY A 114 -6.86 7.64 0.93
N ASN A 115 -7.98 7.57 0.22
CA ASN A 115 -8.04 7.00 -1.12
C ASN A 115 -7.16 7.82 -2.09
N PRO A 116 -6.55 7.18 -3.11
CA PRO A 116 -5.77 7.90 -4.09
C PRO A 116 -6.67 8.90 -4.84
N PRO A 117 -6.17 10.11 -5.17
CA PRO A 117 -6.91 11.05 -5.98
C PRO A 117 -7.19 10.40 -7.33
N THR A 118 -8.49 10.21 -7.65
CA THR A 118 -9.04 9.55 -8.84
C THR A 118 -7.96 9.13 -9.82
N ALA A 119 -7.46 7.90 -9.69
CA ALA A 119 -6.44 7.37 -10.56
C ALA A 119 -6.97 7.47 -12.00
N VAL A 120 -6.41 8.39 -12.80
CA VAL A 120 -6.62 8.43 -14.24
C VAL A 120 -5.84 7.26 -14.82
N ILE A 121 -6.36 6.05 -14.65
CA ILE A 121 -5.94 4.87 -15.38
C ILE A 121 -7.17 4.41 -16.15
N GLY A 122 -7.34 4.93 -17.37
CA GLY A 122 -8.41 4.55 -18.29
C GLY A 122 -9.77 5.13 -17.92
N GLY A 123 -10.21 6.15 -18.67
CA GLY A 123 -11.39 6.93 -18.36
C GLY A 123 -12.67 6.13 -18.25
N LEU A 124 -13.20 6.02 -17.03
CA LEU A 124 -14.63 5.94 -16.72
C LEU A 124 -14.86 6.60 -15.35
N PRO A 125 -15.97 7.32 -15.12
CA PRO A 125 -16.31 7.89 -13.83
C PRO A 125 -16.77 6.77 -12.88
N GLY A 126 -15.82 6.16 -12.17
CA GLY A 126 -16.09 5.17 -11.12
C GLY A 126 -16.65 5.83 -9.86
N ASN A 127 -17.91 5.54 -9.57
CA ASN A 127 -18.61 5.92 -8.35
C ASN A 127 -17.81 5.44 -7.11
N GLN A 128 -17.37 6.36 -6.25
CA GLN A 128 -16.56 6.05 -5.07
C GLN A 128 -17.40 5.31 -4.02
N PRO A 129 -17.09 4.04 -3.66
CA PRO A 129 -17.61 3.48 -2.43
C PRO A 129 -16.92 4.17 -1.24
N LYS A 130 -17.74 4.63 -0.28
CA LYS A 130 -17.26 5.16 1.01
C LYS A 130 -16.67 3.99 1.82
N THR A 131 -15.40 3.67 1.64
CA THR A 131 -14.71 2.73 2.52
C THR A 131 -14.07 3.47 3.67
N THR A 132 -14.81 3.53 4.77
CA THR A 132 -14.22 3.55 6.11
C THR A 132 -13.29 2.35 6.22
N VAL A 133 -11.99 2.59 6.32
CA VAL A 133 -11.06 1.62 6.91
C VAL A 133 -11.69 1.24 8.26
N PRO A 134 -11.97 -0.03 8.56
CA PRO A 134 -12.40 -0.37 9.89
C PRO A 134 -11.25 -0.02 10.83
N ALA A 135 -11.45 1.03 11.62
CA ALA A 135 -10.75 1.17 12.89
C ALA A 135 -11.23 0.00 13.76
N THR A 136 -10.66 -1.18 13.57
CA THR A 136 -10.88 -2.29 14.49
C THR A 136 -10.14 -1.95 15.76
N GLY A 137 -10.84 -1.24 16.64
CA GLY A 137 -10.33 -0.64 17.85
C GLY A 137 -11.41 0.12 18.61
N ALA A 138 -12.64 -0.40 18.64
CA ALA A 138 -13.58 -0.05 19.70
C ALA A 138 -13.62 -1.23 20.65
N LEU A 139 -12.70 -1.18 21.62
CA LEU A 139 -12.90 -1.77 22.93
C LEU A 139 -14.25 -1.22 23.45
N VAL A 140 -15.31 -2.03 23.39
CA VAL A 140 -16.54 -1.71 24.12
C VAL A 140 -16.20 -1.84 25.61
N THR A 141 -16.36 -0.72 26.29
CA THR A 141 -15.95 -0.38 27.65
C THR A 141 -16.66 -1.19 28.73
N GLN A 142 -15.94 -1.37 29.86
CA GLN A 142 -16.42 -1.65 31.22
C GLN A 142 -17.56 -0.70 31.68
N PRO A 143 -18.31 -0.96 32.78
CA PRO A 143 -18.15 -2.02 33.80
C PRO A 143 -19.22 -3.13 33.76
#